data_AF-A0A841HVZ9-F1
#
_entry.id   AF-A0A841HVZ9-F1
#
_cell.length_a   1.000
_cell.length_b   1.000
_cell.length_c   1.000
_cell.angle_alpha   90.00
_cell.angle_beta   90.00
_cell.angle_gamma   90.00
#
_symmetry.space_group_name_H-M   'P 1'
#
loop_
_entity.id
_entity.type
_entity.pdbx_description
1 polymer ?
#
loop_
_entity_poly.entity_id
_entity_poly.type
_entity_poly.pdbx_seq_one_letter_code
_entity_poly.pdbx_strand_id
1 'polypeptide(L)'
;MTWQTRASRYVMVYVVLVCALVGLRYGTRDIYPTLRDLRAERSELTLKRRELDLEVQRLSSAARVRAWALENEMIPFTRSQKEVATFSALPSESLTVPQAEPLEVKVKWR
;
A
#
# COMPACT_ATOMS: atom_id res chain seq x y z
N MET A 1 -65.75 29.11 -15.94
CA MET A 1 -64.94 27.93 -15.62
C MET A 1 -65.87 26.84 -15.10
N THR A 2 -66.03 25.73 -15.81
CA THR A 2 -66.90 24.63 -15.40
C THR A 2 -66.21 23.76 -14.34
N TRP A 3 -67.00 23.14 -13.45
CA TRP A 3 -66.50 22.24 -12.40
C TRP A 3 -65.68 21.07 -12.96
N GLN A 4 -65.97 20.66 -14.20
CA GLN A 4 -65.27 19.63 -14.95
C GLN A 4 -63.80 19.97 -15.21
N THR A 5 -63.47 21.21 -15.58
CA THR A 5 -62.08 21.65 -15.81
C THR A 5 -61.26 21.64 -14.52
N ARG A 6 -61.89 21.88 -13.37
CA ARG A 6 -61.21 21.81 -12.06
C ARG A 6 -60.95 20.35 -11.68
N ALA A 7 -61.94 19.48 -11.85
CA ALA A 7 -61.81 18.05 -11.60
C ALA A 7 -60.71 17.42 -12.46
N SER A 8 -60.66 17.73 -13.76
CA SER A 8 -59.62 17.19 -14.66
C SER A 8 -58.22 17.65 -14.27
N ARG A 9 -58.05 18.91 -13.84
CA ARG A 9 -56.76 19.42 -13.34
C ARG A 9 -56.30 18.67 -12.09
N TYR A 10 -57.19 18.44 -11.12
CA TYR A 10 -56.83 17.69 -9.92
C TYR A 10 -56.45 16.24 -10.24
N VAL A 11 -57.23 15.56 -11.09
CA VAL A 11 -56.91 14.19 -11.53
C VAL A 11 -55.54 14.14 -12.21
N MET A 12 -55.22 15.09 -13.08
CA MET A 12 -53.92 15.12 -13.76
C MET A 12 -52.76 15.28 -12.77
N VAL A 13 -52.92 16.15 -11.75
CA VAL A 13 -51.91 16.31 -10.69
C VAL A 13 -51.71 15.01 -9.93
N TYR A 14 -52.78 14.32 -9.55
CA TYR A 14 -52.67 13.03 -8.87
C TYR A 14 -52.03 11.95 -9.73
N VAL A 15 -52.34 11.91 -11.03
CA VAL A 15 -51.71 10.96 -11.96
C VAL A 15 -50.20 11.21 -12.04
N VAL A 16 -49.78 12.47 -12.17
CA VAL A 16 -48.35 12.82 -12.18
C VAL A 16 -47.68 12.42 -10.87
N LEU A 17 -48.34 12.69 -9.73
CA LEU A 17 -47.80 12.35 -8.41
C LEU A 17 -47.66 10.83 -8.21
N VAL A 18 -48.65 10.05 -8.66
CA VAL A 18 -48.59 8.59 -8.64
C VAL A 18 -47.46 8.08 -9.54
N CYS A 19 -47.33 8.60 -10.77
CA CYS A 19 -46.24 8.23 -11.66
C CYS A 19 -44.87 8.53 -11.06
N ALA A 20 -44.71 9.69 -10.41
CA ALA A 20 -43.47 10.07 -9.73
C ALA A 20 -43.15 9.10 -8.57
N LEU A 21 -44.14 8.76 -7.73
CA LEU A 21 -43.96 7.82 -6.62
C LEU A 21 -43.61 6.42 -7.09
N VAL A 22 -44.29 5.92 -8.13
CA VAL A 22 -44.02 4.59 -8.71
C VAL A 22 -42.65 4.58 -9.38
N GLY A 23 -42.30 5.62 -10.13
CA GLY A 23 -40.99 5.76 -10.75
C GLY A 23 -39.87 5.76 -9.72
N LEU A 24 -40.02 6.52 -8.63
CA LEU A 24 -39.07 6.55 -7.53
C LEU A 24 -38.98 5.19 -6.82
N ARG A 25 -40.13 4.55 -6.56
CA ARG A 25 -40.18 3.22 -5.94
C ARG A 25 -39.49 2.16 -6.78
N TYR A 26 -39.66 2.23 -8.10
CA TYR A 26 -39.03 1.30 -9.03
C TYR A 26 -37.53 1.58 -9.16
N GLY A 27 -37.12 2.84 -9.30
CA GLY A 27 -35.71 3.23 -9.38
C GLY A 27 -34.91 2.92 -8.12
N THR A 28 -35.55 2.91 -6.95
CA THR A 28 -34.90 2.58 -5.67
C THR A 28 -35.01 1.10 -5.28
N ARG A 29 -35.77 0.30 -6.03
CA ARG A 29 -36.04 -1.11 -5.73
C ARG A 29 -34.75 -1.92 -5.60
N ASP A 30 -33.82 -1.70 -6.52
CA ASP A 30 -32.63 -2.54 -6.66
C ASP A 30 -31.42 -2.02 -5.88
N ILE A 31 -31.52 -0.82 -5.28
CA ILE A 31 -30.41 -0.23 -4.52
C ILE A 31 -30.05 -1.10 -3.32
N TYR A 32 -31.05 -1.50 -2.53
CA TYR A 32 -30.83 -2.31 -1.33
C TYR A 32 -30.27 -3.72 -1.64
N PRO A 33 -30.84 -4.52 -2.57
CA PRO A 33 -30.28 -5.82 -2.90
C PRO A 33 -28.87 -5.69 -3.50
N THR A 34 -28.64 -4.73 -4.40
CA THR A 34 -27.30 -4.52 -4.99
C THR A 34 -26.26 -4.18 -3.92
N LEU A 35 -26.60 -3.30 -2.96
CA LEU A 35 -25.70 -3.00 -1.84
C LEU A 35 -25.45 -4.21 -0.94
N ARG A 36 -26.45 -5.07 -0.74
CA ARG A 36 -26.31 -6.30 0.04
C ARG A 36 -25.37 -7.28 -0.66
N ASP A 37 -25.54 -7.46 -1.97
CA ASP A 37 -24.76 -8.40 -2.76
C ASP A 37 -23.30 -7.93 -2.87
N LEU A 38 -23.07 -6.62 -3.10
CA LEU A 38 -21.73 -6.02 -3.07
C LEU A 38 -21.04 -6.18 -1.71
N ARG A 39 -21.79 -6.08 -0.60
CA ARG A 39 -21.23 -6.33 0.75
C ARG A 39 -20.86 -7.79 0.94
N ALA A 40 -21.68 -8.71 0.46
CA ALA A 40 -21.39 -10.15 0.52
C ALA A 40 -20.11 -10.47 -0.28
N GLU A 41 -20.02 -10.00 -1.51
CA GLU A 41 -18.85 -10.19 -2.36
C GLU A 41 -17.58 -9.60 -1.72
N ARG A 42 -17.66 -8.37 -1.19
CA ARG A 42 -16.54 -7.75 -0.48
C ARG A 42 -16.08 -8.58 0.71
N SER A 43 -17.01 -9.16 1.47
CA SER A 43 -16.69 -10.01 2.62
C SER A 43 -15.97 -11.29 2.18
N GLU A 44 -16.43 -11.91 1.10
CA GLU A 44 -15.83 -13.11 0.52
C GLU A 44 -14.40 -12.82 0.01
N LEU A 45 -14.22 -11.73 -0.74
CA LEU A 45 -12.91 -11.30 -1.23
C LEU A 45 -11.94 -11.01 -0.08
N THR A 46 -12.43 -10.42 1.01
CA THR A 46 -11.60 -10.15 2.19
C THR A 46 -11.15 -11.43 2.87
N LEU A 47 -12.02 -12.45 2.93
CA LEU A 47 -11.66 -13.77 3.46
C LEU A 47 -10.61 -14.45 2.58
N LYS A 48 -10.84 -14.49 1.26
CA LYS A 48 -9.88 -15.06 0.29
C LYS A 48 -8.51 -14.38 0.40
N ARG A 49 -8.48 -13.05 0.50
CA ARG A 49 -7.23 -12.30 0.69
C ARG A 49 -6.49 -12.73 1.95
N ARG A 50 -7.19 -12.86 3.08
CA ARG A 50 -6.56 -13.28 4.35
C ARG A 50 -6.01 -14.69 4.24
N GLU A 51 -6.73 -15.60 3.60
CA GLU A 51 -6.27 -16.97 3.37
C GLU A 51 -5.01 -17.00 2.50
N LEU A 52 -5.00 -16.23 1.40
CA LEU A 52 -3.82 -16.08 0.55
C LEU A 52 -2.64 -15.47 1.32
N ASP A 53 -2.87 -14.44 2.14
CA ASP A 53 -1.82 -13.83 2.95
C ASP A 53 -1.19 -14.85 3.92
N LEU A 54 -2.02 -15.69 4.56
CA LEU A 54 -1.54 -16.77 5.43
C LEU A 54 -0.76 -17.83 4.64
N GLU A 55 -1.22 -18.19 3.45
CA GLU A 55 -0.53 -19.14 2.59
C GLU A 55 0.83 -18.61 2.12
N VAL A 56 0.88 -17.34 1.71
CA VAL A 56 2.12 -16.65 1.35
C VAL A 56 3.06 -16.61 2.55
N GLN A 57 2.59 -16.31 3.76
CA GLN A 57 3.43 -16.35 4.96
C GLN A 57 3.96 -17.76 5.24
N ARG A 58 3.11 -18.78 5.07
CA ARG A 58 3.48 -20.19 5.23
C ARG A 58 4.59 -20.58 4.25
N LEU A 59 4.46 -20.19 2.98
CA LEU A 59 5.42 -20.51 1.92
C LEU A 59 6.70 -19.66 1.99
N SER A 60 6.58 -18.38 2.34
CA SER A 60 7.70 -17.43 2.41
C SER A 60 8.47 -17.46 3.74
N SER A 61 8.03 -18.28 4.71
CA SER A 61 8.77 -18.45 5.96
C SER A 61 10.24 -18.80 5.69
N ALA A 62 11.16 -18.07 6.33
CA ALA A 62 12.60 -18.18 6.05
C ALA A 62 13.13 -19.62 6.17
N ALA A 63 12.58 -20.40 7.11
CA ALA A 63 12.90 -21.81 7.26
C ALA A 63 12.49 -22.64 6.04
N ARG A 64 11.28 -22.41 5.49
CA ARG A 64 10.78 -23.12 4.31
C ARG A 64 11.49 -22.69 3.03
N VAL A 65 11.73 -21.39 2.86
CA VAL A 65 12.51 -20.86 1.73
C VAL A 65 13.92 -21.47 1.74
N ARG A 66 14.56 -21.56 2.92
CA ARG A 66 15.88 -22.19 3.06
C ARG A 66 15.83 -23.70 2.76
N ALA A 67 14.81 -24.41 3.24
CA ALA A 67 14.65 -25.83 2.98
C ALA A 67 14.47 -26.10 1.47
N TRP A 68 13.59 -25.33 0.82
CA TRP A 68 13.39 -25.37 -0.63
C TRP A 68 14.68 -25.05 -1.40
N ALA A 69 15.41 -24.02 -0.99
CA ALA A 69 16.67 -23.64 -1.64
C ALA A 69 17.71 -24.76 -1.55
N LEU A 70 17.80 -25.44 -0.40
CA LEU A 70 18.70 -26.59 -0.22
C LEU A 70 18.28 -27.81 -1.05
N GLU A 71 16.97 -28.06 -1.19
CA GLU A 71 16.42 -29.12 -2.05
C GLU A 71 16.70 -28.85 -3.54
N ASN A 72 16.77 -27.58 -3.95
CA ASN A 72 17.09 -27.16 -5.31
C ASN A 72 18.60 -26.87 -5.50
N GLU A 73 19.46 -27.49 -4.68
CA GLU A 73 20.93 -27.44 -4.79
C GLU A 73 21.53 -26.02 -4.68
N MET A 74 20.80 -25.05 -4.13
CA MET A 74 21.32 -23.70 -3.92
C MET A 74 22.29 -23.67 -2.73
N ILE A 75 23.43 -23.03 -2.95
CA ILE A 75 24.49 -22.92 -1.93
C ILE A 75 24.20 -21.72 -1.02
N PRO A 76 24.09 -21.90 0.31
CA PRO A 76 23.89 -20.77 1.21
C PRO A 76 25.10 -19.84 1.19
N PHE A 77 24.88 -18.53 1.30
CA PHE A 77 25.95 -17.52 1.31
C PHE A 77 27.03 -17.74 2.39
N THR A 78 26.69 -18.45 3.47
CA THR A 78 27.67 -18.83 4.49
C THR A 78 28.69 -19.87 4.01
N ARG A 79 28.34 -20.64 2.97
CA ARG A 79 29.16 -21.69 2.35
C ARG A 79 29.64 -21.32 0.94
N SER A 80 29.15 -20.23 0.36
CA SER A 80 29.63 -19.75 -0.95
C SER A 80 31.08 -19.28 -0.84
N GLN A 81 31.86 -19.53 -1.88
CA GLN A 81 33.23 -19.03 -1.97
C GLN A 81 33.21 -17.50 -2.01
N LYS A 82 33.83 -16.86 -1.01
CA LYS A 82 33.92 -15.41 -0.94
C LYS A 82 35.23 -15.00 -1.59
N GLU A 83 35.15 -14.33 -2.73
CA GLU A 83 36.33 -13.67 -3.31
C GLU A 83 36.64 -12.42 -2.49
N VAL A 84 37.83 -12.38 -1.90
CA VAL A 84 38.35 -11.19 -1.23
C VAL A 84 38.92 -10.30 -2.32
N ALA A 85 38.25 -9.19 -2.62
CA ALA A 85 38.81 -8.17 -3.49
C ALA A 85 40.01 -7.52 -2.81
N THR A 86 41.20 -7.64 -3.42
CA THR A 86 42.40 -6.94 -2.96
C THR A 86 42.31 -5.49 -3.42
N PHE A 87 42.00 -4.58 -2.50
CA PHE A 87 42.05 -3.15 -2.77
C PHE A 87 43.51 -2.70 -2.81
N SER A 88 43.93 -2.08 -3.91
CA SER A 88 45.22 -1.37 -3.97
C SER A 88 45.16 -0.20 -3.00
N ALA A 89 46.20 -0.04 -2.17
CA ALA A 89 46.37 1.19 -1.40
C ALA A 89 46.40 2.37 -2.37
N LEU A 90 45.60 3.39 -2.11
CA LEU A 90 45.72 4.67 -2.80
C LEU A 90 47.13 5.21 -2.55
N PRO A 91 47.77 5.85 -3.55
CA PRO A 91 49.08 6.46 -3.34
C PRO A 91 48.99 7.43 -2.16
N SER A 92 49.81 7.20 -1.14
CA SER A 92 49.96 8.09 0.00
C SER A 92 50.54 9.40 -0.52
N GLU A 93 49.69 10.40 -0.76
CA GLU A 93 50.17 11.78 -0.76
C GLU A 93 50.80 12.02 0.62
N SER A 94 52.12 12.20 0.63
CA SER A 94 52.83 12.66 1.81
C SER A 94 52.28 14.04 2.14
N LEU A 95 51.36 14.11 3.10
CA LEU A 95 51.01 15.37 3.72
C LEU A 95 52.29 15.95 4.33
N THR A 96 52.81 17.02 3.73
CA THR A 96 53.88 17.81 4.31
C THR A 96 53.38 18.37 5.62
N VAL A 97 53.72 17.72 6.73
CA VAL A 97 53.47 18.24 8.07
C VAL A 97 54.31 19.52 8.20
N PRO A 98 53.70 20.70 8.41
CA PRO A 98 54.47 21.93 8.59
C PRO A 98 55.35 21.77 9.85
N GLN A 99 56.65 22.02 9.69
CA GLN A 99 57.61 21.99 10.79
C GLN A 99 57.21 23.07 11.81
N ALA A 100 57.06 22.68 13.09
CA ALA A 100 56.70 23.61 14.14
C ALA A 100 57.83 24.60 14.39
N GLU A 101 57.57 25.91 14.20
CA GLU A 101 58.50 26.97 14.57
C GLU A 101 58.66 27.02 16.10
N PRO A 102 59.89 27.23 16.61
CA PRO A 102 60.12 27.35 18.04
C PRO A 102 59.46 28.62 18.59
N LEU A 103 58.61 28.44 19.60
CA LEU A 103 57.89 29.50 20.29
C LEU A 103 58.85 30.37 21.13
N GLU A 104 59.22 31.55 20.63
CA GLU A 104 59.92 32.56 21.43
C GLU A 104 58.96 33.26 22.40
N VAL A 105 59.02 32.90 23.69
CA VAL A 105 58.24 33.58 24.73
C VAL A 105 59.09 34.66 25.41
N LYS A 106 58.78 35.94 25.14
CA LYS A 106 59.33 37.08 25.88
C LYS A 106 58.45 37.38 27.10
N VAL A 107 58.93 37.06 28.29
CA VAL A 107 58.24 37.37 29.55
C VAL A 107 58.74 38.72 30.07
N LYS A 108 57.84 39.68 30.27
CA LYS A 108 58.09 40.95 30.97
C LYS A 108 57.45 40.87 32.35
N TRP A 109 58.26 40.99 33.40
CA TRP A 109 57.80 41.12 34.77
C TRP A 109 57.66 42.60 35.14
N ARG A 110 56.70 42.91 36.01
CA ARG A 110 56.45 44.24 36.59
C ARG A 110 56.72 44.19 38.08
#